data_AF-A0A7G6YIR6-F1
#
_entry.id   AF-A0A7G6YIR6-F1
#
_cell.length_a   1.000
_cell.length_b   1.000
_cell.length_c   1.000
_cell.angle_alpha   90.00
_cell.angle_beta   90.00
_cell.angle_gamma   90.00
#
_symmetry.space_group_name_H-M   'P 1'
#
loop_
_entity.id
_entity.type
_entity.pdbx_description
1 polymer ?
#
loop_
_entity_poly.entity_id
_entity_poly.type
_entity_poly.pdbx_seq_one_letter_code
_entity_poly.pdbx_strand_id
1 'polypeptide(L)'
;MSRSLISYMSIRCGILLIAKNPFPHEDRRFPVDFGALTDEVNQVTLTLPAGYVVEEMPKPIVVELPDNGGRFLYSISPGENSLQIISRLNLRKAVYSAEEYAALRDFYSRLMAKQAEQIVLKKKS
;
A
#
# COMPACT_ATOMS: atom_id res chain seq x y z
N MET A 1 32.22 1.93 25.87
CA MET A 1 31.19 1.08 25.22
C MET A 1 30.64 1.84 24.01
N SER A 2 31.19 1.55 22.83
CA SER A 2 30.94 2.26 21.58
C SER A 2 29.56 1.90 21.04
N ARG A 3 28.67 2.89 20.92
CA ARG A 3 27.39 2.75 20.23
C ARG A 3 27.68 2.60 18.74
N SER A 4 27.65 1.37 18.22
CA SER A 4 27.68 1.14 16.79
C SER A 4 26.45 1.81 16.18
N LEU A 5 26.69 2.87 15.41
CA LEU A 5 25.73 3.50 14.51
C LEU A 5 25.37 2.48 13.43
N ILE A 6 24.46 1.56 13.73
CA ILE A 6 23.82 0.73 12.71
C ILE A 6 22.98 1.73 11.89
N SER A 7 23.49 2.08 10.71
CA SER A 7 22.86 3.03 9.81
C SER A 7 21.64 2.37 9.17
N TYR A 8 20.51 2.44 9.86
CA TYR A 8 19.21 1.99 9.37
C TYR A 8 18.68 3.00 8.37
N MET A 9 18.42 2.57 7.13
CA MET A 9 17.70 3.37 6.15
C MET A 9 16.27 2.85 6.07
N SER A 10 15.33 3.68 6.52
CA SER A 10 13.90 3.39 6.46
C SER A 10 13.28 4.15 5.29
N ILE A 11 12.71 3.42 4.33
CA ILE A 11 12.01 4.00 3.20
C ILE A 11 10.51 3.88 3.48
N ARG A 12 9.84 5.04 3.58
CA ARG A 12 8.38 5.10 3.59
C ARG A 12 7.88 5.06 2.15
N CYS A 13 7.07 4.04 1.85
CA CYS A 13 6.56 3.81 0.51
C CYS A 13 5.20 4.48 0.33
N GLY A 14 5.17 5.82 0.34
CA GLY A 14 3.97 6.63 0.08
C GLY A 14 3.67 6.74 -1.41
N ILE A 15 3.34 5.62 -2.06
CA ILE A 15 3.15 5.56 -3.52
C ILE A 15 1.84 6.22 -3.98
N LEU A 16 0.78 6.22 -3.15
CA LEU A 16 -0.44 6.99 -3.43
C LEU A 16 -0.35 8.37 -2.78
N LEU A 17 -0.77 9.42 -3.52
CA LEU A 17 -0.94 10.80 -3.04
C LEU A 17 -2.09 10.98 -2.02
N ILE A 18 -2.56 9.89 -1.40
CA ILE A 18 -3.63 9.90 -0.42
C ILE A 18 -3.02 9.82 0.98
N ALA A 19 -2.75 10.98 1.57
CA ALA A 19 -2.14 11.07 2.91
C ALA A 19 -3.11 10.66 4.05
N LYS A 20 -4.42 10.66 3.79
CA LYS A 20 -5.48 10.36 4.77
C LYS A 20 -6.66 9.67 4.09
N ASN A 21 -7.41 8.85 4.84
CA ASN A 21 -8.55 8.12 4.31
C ASN A 21 -9.58 9.13 3.76
N PRO A 22 -9.98 9.04 2.48
CA PRO A 22 -10.96 9.95 1.89
C PRO A 22 -12.38 9.76 2.46
N PHE A 23 -12.60 8.71 3.25
CA PHE A 23 -13.87 8.36 3.88
C PHE A 23 -13.81 8.52 5.42
N PRO A 24 -13.90 9.77 5.94
CA PRO A 24 -13.75 10.03 7.37
C PRO A 24 -15.00 9.64 8.19
N HIS A 25 -16.18 9.63 7.58
CA HIS A 25 -17.44 9.32 8.27
C HIS A 25 -17.62 7.81 8.41
N GLU A 26 -18.19 7.37 9.53
CA GLU A 26 -18.48 5.95 9.77
C GLU A 26 -19.69 5.48 8.95
N ASP A 27 -20.73 6.32 8.87
CA ASP A 27 -21.95 6.02 8.16
C ASP A 27 -22.23 7.02 7.04
N ARG A 28 -22.84 6.53 5.96
CA ARG A 28 -23.23 7.34 4.81
C ARG A 28 -24.59 6.88 4.30
N ARG A 29 -25.52 7.83 4.09
CA ARG A 29 -26.87 7.56 3.55
C ARG A 29 -26.96 7.60 2.03
N PHE A 30 -25.94 8.16 1.39
CA PHE A 30 -25.86 8.29 -0.07
C PHE A 30 -24.75 7.40 -0.61
N PRO A 31 -24.91 6.84 -1.82
CA PRO A 31 -23.86 6.06 -2.44
C PRO A 31 -22.57 6.87 -2.66
N VAL A 32 -21.46 6.16 -2.81
CA VAL A 32 -20.21 6.71 -3.30
C VAL A 32 -20.16 6.46 -4.80
N ASP A 33 -20.10 7.54 -5.58
CA ASP A 33 -19.99 7.49 -7.03
C ASP A 33 -18.57 7.91 -7.43
N PHE A 34 -17.85 6.99 -8.07
CA PHE A 34 -16.52 7.20 -8.65
C PHE A 34 -16.60 7.61 -10.12
N GLY A 35 -17.78 7.61 -10.75
CA GLY A 35 -18.04 7.98 -12.14
C GLY A 35 -17.58 6.94 -13.17
N ALA A 36 -16.57 6.13 -12.84
CA ALA A 36 -16.03 5.09 -13.72
C ALA A 36 -15.37 3.96 -12.91
N LEU A 37 -15.05 2.87 -13.60
CA LEU A 37 -14.19 1.82 -13.08
C LEU A 37 -12.78 2.37 -12.89
N THR A 38 -12.12 1.99 -11.80
CA THR A 38 -10.74 2.43 -11.51
C THR A 38 -9.79 1.24 -11.67
N ASP A 39 -8.75 1.37 -12.48
CA ASP A 39 -7.60 0.45 -12.49
C ASP A 39 -6.33 1.29 -12.44
N GLU A 40 -5.68 1.29 -11.29
CA GLU A 40 -4.43 1.98 -11.03
C GLU A 40 -3.36 0.95 -10.71
N VAL A 41 -2.27 0.99 -11.48
CA VAL A 41 -1.09 0.16 -11.25
C VAL A 41 0.08 1.09 -11.01
N ASN A 42 0.61 1.03 -9.79
CA ASN A 42 1.81 1.72 -9.42
C ASN A 42 2.94 0.72 -9.24
N GLN A 43 3.99 0.88 -10.04
CA GLN A 43 5.19 0.07 -9.98
C GLN A 43 6.39 0.97 -9.72
N VAL A 44 7.08 0.71 -8.62
CA VAL A 44 8.26 1.47 -8.19
C VAL A 44 9.43 0.53 -8.06
N THR A 45 10.51 0.84 -8.76
CA THR A 45 11.78 0.13 -8.63
C THR A 45 12.74 0.99 -7.82
N LEU A 46 13.09 0.53 -6.64
CA LEU A 46 14.10 1.16 -5.79
C LEU A 46 15.44 0.49 -6.02
N THR A 47 16.43 1.22 -6.53
CA THR A 47 17.80 0.72 -6.61
C THR A 47 18.46 0.85 -5.26
N LEU A 48 18.97 -0.26 -4.72
CA LEU A 48 19.66 -0.27 -3.44
C LEU A 48 21.12 0.16 -3.64
N PRO A 49 21.65 1.06 -2.80
CA PRO A 49 23.07 1.38 -2.82
C PRO A 49 23.91 0.17 -2.40
N ALA A 50 25.15 0.12 -2.89
CA ALA A 50 26.05 -1.00 -2.63
C ALA A 50 26.26 -1.23 -1.13
N GLY A 51 26.20 -2.49 -0.70
CA GLY A 51 26.37 -2.88 0.69
C GLY A 51 25.13 -2.72 1.57
N TYR A 52 23.93 -2.51 1.02
CA TYR A 52 22.68 -2.59 1.77
C TYR A 52 21.92 -3.89 1.42
N VAL A 53 21.34 -4.51 2.45
CA VAL A 53 20.47 -5.68 2.34
C VAL A 53 19.13 -5.39 3.01
N VAL A 54 18.05 -5.98 2.48
CA VAL A 54 16.73 -5.86 3.10
C VAL A 54 16.69 -6.74 4.34
N GLU A 55 16.41 -6.15 5.50
CA GLU A 55 16.25 -6.89 6.77
C GLU A 55 14.76 -7.16 7.04
N GLU A 56 13.93 -6.15 6.83
CA GLU A 56 12.49 -6.24 7.02
C GLU A 56 11.75 -5.63 5.84
N MET A 57 10.75 -6.35 5.34
CA MET A 57 9.85 -5.87 4.30
C MET A 57 8.40 -6.23 4.66
N PRO A 58 7.43 -5.36 4.32
CA PRO A 58 6.02 -5.67 4.37
C PRO A 58 5.69 -6.97 3.63
N LYS A 59 4.86 -7.81 4.24
CA LYS A 59 4.35 -9.01 3.57
C LYS A 59 3.36 -8.62 2.46
N PRO A 60 3.35 -9.34 1.33
CA PRO A 60 2.36 -9.11 0.30
C PRO A 60 0.96 -9.35 0.85
N ILE A 61 0.02 -8.51 0.45
CA ILE A 61 -1.39 -8.64 0.83
C ILE A 61 -2.28 -8.51 -0.41
N VAL A 62 -3.39 -9.22 -0.36
CA VAL A 62 -4.53 -9.01 -1.23
C VAL A 62 -5.70 -8.64 -0.35
N VAL A 63 -6.34 -7.51 -0.63
CA VAL A 63 -7.58 -7.09 0.02
C VAL A 63 -8.65 -7.06 -1.06
N GLU A 64 -9.80 -7.67 -0.80
CA GLU A 64 -10.90 -7.76 -1.76
C GLU A 64 -12.16 -7.20 -1.12
N LEU A 65 -12.93 -6.45 -1.91
CA LEU A 65 -14.25 -6.02 -1.52
C LEU A 65 -15.26 -7.16 -1.79
N PRO A 66 -16.33 -7.25 -0.97
CA PRO A 66 -17.45 -8.15 -1.23
C PRO A 66 -18.03 -7.98 -2.63
N ASP A 67 -18.71 -9.02 -3.12
CA ASP A 67 -19.40 -9.02 -4.42
C ASP A 67 -18.51 -8.60 -5.60
N ASN A 68 -17.22 -8.95 -5.50
CA ASN A 68 -16.21 -8.59 -6.49
C ASN A 68 -16.15 -7.06 -6.76
N GLY A 69 -16.49 -6.25 -5.74
CA GLY A 69 -16.57 -4.79 -5.86
C GLY A 69 -15.23 -4.13 -6.15
N GLY A 70 -14.13 -4.79 -5.82
CA GLY A 70 -12.79 -4.27 -6.05
C GLY A 70 -11.73 -5.13 -5.38
N ARG A 71 -10.48 -4.85 -5.72
CA ARG A 71 -9.31 -5.60 -5.30
C ARG A 71 -8.11 -4.66 -5.17
N PHE A 72 -7.40 -4.81 -4.07
CA PHE A 72 -6.11 -4.17 -3.86
C PHE A 72 -5.04 -5.25 -3.70
N LEU A 73 -3.96 -5.10 -4.45
CA LEU A 73 -2.76 -5.90 -4.33
C LEU A 73 -1.61 -4.98 -3.92
N TYR A 74 -0.88 -5.40 -2.89
CA TYR A 74 0.39 -4.80 -2.53
C TYR A 74 1.43 -5.90 -2.40
N SER A 75 2.53 -5.78 -3.13
CA SER A 75 3.61 -6.77 -3.12
C SER A 75 4.96 -6.10 -3.28
N ILE A 76 5.95 -6.65 -2.58
CA ILE A 76 7.34 -6.23 -2.67
C ILE A 76 8.15 -7.46 -3.09
N SER A 77 8.96 -7.30 -4.13
CA SER A 77 9.80 -8.35 -4.68
C SER A 77 11.26 -7.89 -4.69
N PRO A 78 12.16 -8.57 -3.93
CA PRO A 78 13.58 -8.27 -3.99
C PRO A 78 14.17 -8.78 -5.30
N GLY A 79 14.97 -7.93 -5.95
CA GLY A 79 15.88 -8.29 -7.04
C GLY A 79 17.34 -8.29 -6.57
N GLU A 80 18.30 -8.40 -7.49
CA GLU A 80 19.73 -8.49 -7.14
C GLU A 80 20.24 -7.25 -6.40
N ASN A 81 20.06 -6.06 -6.97
CA ASN A 81 20.41 -4.76 -6.37
C ASN A 81 19.24 -3.78 -6.38
N SER A 82 18.02 -4.30 -6.46
CA SER A 82 16.81 -3.47 -6.52
C SER A 82 15.68 -4.11 -5.75
N LEU A 83 14.70 -3.29 -5.40
CA LEU A 83 13.46 -3.70 -4.77
C LEU A 83 12.31 -3.20 -5.62
N GLN A 84 11.50 -4.12 -6.11
CA GLN A 84 10.31 -3.78 -6.88
C GLN A 84 9.10 -3.77 -5.96
N ILE A 85 8.42 -2.64 -5.88
CA ILE A 85 7.16 -2.50 -5.15
C ILE A 85 6.06 -2.34 -6.19
N ILE A 86 5.03 -3.17 -6.08
CA ILE A 86 3.84 -3.13 -6.93
C ILE A 86 2.64 -2.88 -6.03
N SER A 87 1.87 -1.86 -6.36
CA SER A 87 0.60 -1.53 -5.73
C SER A 87 -0.45 -1.42 -6.83
N ARG A 88 -1.44 -2.31 -6.84
CA ARG A 88 -2.53 -2.31 -7.81
C ARG A 88 -3.86 -2.12 -7.10
N LEU A 89 -4.57 -1.06 -7.46
CA LEU A 89 -5.93 -0.79 -7.02
C LEU A 89 -6.88 -1.00 -8.21
N ASN A 90 -7.83 -1.91 -8.05
CA ASN A 90 -8.84 -2.18 -9.07
C ASN A 90 -10.23 -2.07 -8.44
N LEU A 91 -10.98 -1.02 -8.77
CA LEU A 91 -12.38 -0.86 -8.39
C LEU A 91 -13.25 -1.27 -9.57
N ARG A 92 -14.03 -2.33 -9.38
CA ARG A 92 -14.85 -2.96 -10.44
C ARG A 92 -16.29 -2.46 -10.45
N LYS A 93 -16.63 -1.55 -9.53
CA LYS A 93 -17.92 -0.84 -9.51
C LYS A 93 -17.66 0.66 -9.62
N ALA A 94 -18.49 1.34 -10.40
CA ALA A 94 -18.49 2.79 -10.47
C ALA A 94 -19.24 3.42 -9.29
N VAL A 95 -20.26 2.72 -8.77
CA VAL A 95 -21.10 3.18 -7.66
C VAL A 95 -21.12 2.13 -6.56
N TYR A 96 -20.90 2.54 -5.32
CA TYR A 96 -21.00 1.72 -4.12
C TYR A 96 -22.15 2.21 -3.25
N SER A 97 -23.02 1.31 -2.83
CA SER A 97 -24.20 1.65 -2.01
C SER A 97 -23.81 2.10 -0.60
N ALA A 98 -24.80 2.62 0.15
CA ALA A 98 -24.63 2.93 1.57
C ALA A 98 -24.25 1.68 2.41
N GLU A 99 -24.72 0.50 2.02
CA GLU A 99 -24.44 -0.77 2.71
C GLU A 99 -23.00 -1.23 2.45
N GLU A 100 -22.49 -1.00 1.24
CA GLU A 100 -21.11 -1.35 0.85
C GLU A 100 -20.08 -0.35 1.38
N TYR A 101 -20.51 0.83 1.81
CA TYR A 101 -19.65 1.92 2.26
C TYR A 101 -18.73 1.50 3.41
N ALA A 102 -19.24 0.72 4.38
CA ALA A 102 -18.43 0.25 5.51
C ALA A 102 -17.26 -0.62 5.03
N ALA A 103 -17.50 -1.52 4.08
CA ALA A 103 -16.46 -2.35 3.48
C ALA A 103 -15.47 -1.52 2.65
N LEU A 104 -15.96 -0.53 1.89
CA LEU A 104 -15.12 0.40 1.13
C LEU A 104 -14.19 1.22 2.05
N ARG A 105 -14.71 1.71 3.18
CA ARG A 105 -13.93 2.47 4.17
C ARG A 105 -12.83 1.62 4.80
N ASP A 106 -13.15 0.38 5.20
CA ASP A 106 -12.17 -0.55 5.76
C ASP A 106 -11.10 -0.93 4.72
N PHE A 107 -11.52 -1.16 3.48
CA PHE A 107 -10.63 -1.43 2.35
C PHE A 107 -9.58 -0.32 2.17
N TYR A 108 -10.01 0.95 2.11
CA TYR A 108 -9.08 2.08 2.01
C TYR A 108 -8.21 2.24 3.27
N SER A 109 -8.75 1.92 4.45
CA SER A 109 -7.99 1.95 5.70
C SER A 109 -6.85 0.92 5.69
N ARG A 110 -7.11 -0.32 5.25
CA ARG A 110 -6.10 -1.37 5.11
C ARG A 110 -5.06 -1.04 4.05
N LEU A 111 -5.50 -0.49 2.92
CA LEU A 111 -4.64 -0.01 1.84
C LEU A 111 -3.62 1.00 2.36
N MET A 112 -4.10 2.01 3.09
CA MET A 112 -3.23 3.02 3.70
C MET A 112 -2.31 2.44 4.77
N ALA A 113 -2.82 1.59 5.65
CA ALA A 113 -2.02 0.96 6.70
C ALA A 113 -0.83 0.21 6.10
N LYS A 114 -1.05 -0.52 5.00
CA LYS A 114 -0.01 -1.26 4.28
C LYS A 114 1.01 -0.37 3.60
N GLN A 115 0.57 0.73 2.99
CA GLN A 115 1.49 1.70 2.38
C GLN A 115 2.30 2.49 3.42
N ALA A 116 1.79 2.62 4.65
CA ALA A 116 2.49 3.27 5.76
C ALA A 116 3.60 2.41 6.38
N GLU A 117 3.61 1.10 6.11
CA GLU A 117 4.67 0.19 6.57
C GLU A 117 6.02 0.59 5.94
N GLN A 118 7.07 0.42 6.73
CA GLN A 118 8.42 0.83 6.36
C GLN A 118 9.24 -0.36 5.90
N ILE A 119 10.09 -0.11 4.92
CA ILE A 119 11.09 -1.09 4.46
C ILE A 119 12.39 -0.76 5.19
N VAL A 120 12.93 -1.72 5.94
CA VAL A 120 14.14 -1.54 6.74
C VAL A 120 15.33 -2.15 6.00
N LEU A 121 16.27 -1.29 5.66
CA LEU A 121 17.53 -1.68 5.03
C LEU A 121 18.66 -1.63 6.05
N LYS A 122 19.48 -2.69 6.05
CA LYS A 122 20.66 -2.82 6.89
C LYS A 122 21.91 -2.82 6.02
N LYS A 123 22.95 -2.15 6.48
CA LYS A 123 24.27 -2.24 5.86
C LYS A 123 24.85 -3.64 6.10
N LYS A 124 25.22 -4.34 5.04
CA LYS A 124 26.00 -5.58 5.07
C LYS A 124 27.39 -5.24 5.61
N SER A 125 27.67 -5.66 6.83
CA SER A 125 29.00 -5.58 7.46
C SER A 125 29.97 -6.58 6.85
#